data_AF-A0A6G0VSM9-F1
#
_entry.id   AF-A0A6G0VSM9-F1
#
_cell.length_a   1.000
_cell.length_b   1.000
_cell.length_c   1.000
_cell.angle_alpha   90.00
_cell.angle_beta   90.00
_cell.angle_gamma   90.00
#
_symmetry.space_group_name_H-M   'P 1'
#
loop_
_entity.id
_entity.type
_entity.pdbx_description
1 polymer ?
#
loop_
_entity_poly.entity_id
_entity_poly.type
_entity_poly.pdbx_seq_one_letter_code
_entity_poly.pdbx_strand_id
1 'polypeptide(L)'
;DSGYPLRPWLLTPLSDPIPDTPESLFNKWLTSTRSTIERCNGILKMRFRCLLKHRVLHYNPERASKIIVSCCILHNMCINANLPVPQREPDDPLDIDFGIYGVPELNPMNPTINPQLAAGRRVQQLLIRSYFT
;
A
#
# COMPACT_ATOMS: atom_id res chain seq x y z
N ASP A 1 -6.48 5.40 -1.54
CA ASP A 1 -6.81 3.96 -1.57
C ASP A 1 -8.14 3.62 -2.21
N SER A 2 -9.05 4.57 -2.35
CA SER A 2 -10.33 4.39 -3.05
C SER A 2 -10.18 3.92 -4.50
N GLY A 3 -9.00 4.05 -5.10
CA GLY A 3 -8.69 3.51 -6.43
C GLY A 3 -8.45 1.99 -6.48
N TYR A 4 -8.33 1.30 -5.35
CA TYR A 4 -8.23 -0.16 -5.30
C TYR A 4 -9.57 -0.80 -5.01
N PRO A 5 -9.89 -1.94 -5.65
CA PRO A 5 -11.14 -2.61 -5.40
C PRO A 5 -11.05 -3.47 -4.13
N LEU A 6 -12.09 -3.46 -3.29
CA LEU A 6 -12.15 -4.29 -2.08
C LEU A 6 -12.10 -5.78 -2.45
N ARG A 7 -11.21 -6.53 -1.78
CA ARG A 7 -11.05 -7.98 -1.92
C ARG A 7 -10.83 -8.63 -0.54
N PRO A 8 -11.03 -9.95 -0.39
CA PRO A 8 -10.73 -10.66 0.86
C PRO A 8 -9.27 -10.50 1.35
N TRP A 9 -8.36 -10.20 0.44
CA TRP A 9 -6.93 -10.00 0.69
C TRP A 9 -6.47 -8.54 0.50
N LEU A 10 -7.38 -7.62 0.18
CA LEU A 10 -7.08 -6.21 -0.06
C LEU A 10 -8.20 -5.35 0.52
N LEU A 11 -8.00 -4.89 1.76
CA LEU A 11 -8.95 -4.07 2.48
C LEU A 11 -8.77 -2.60 2.12
N THR A 12 -9.89 -1.88 2.01
CA THR A 12 -9.92 -0.45 1.71
C THR A 12 -10.59 0.29 2.86
N PRO A 13 -10.25 1.58 3.10
CA PRO A 13 -10.98 2.39 4.07
C PRO A 13 -12.48 2.38 3.80
N LEU A 14 -13.27 2.37 4.86
CA LEU A 14 -14.72 2.59 4.79
C LEU A 14 -15.00 4.06 4.47
N SER A 15 -16.05 4.31 3.70
CA SER A 15 -16.52 5.67 3.41
C SER A 15 -17.27 6.24 4.63
N ASP A 16 -16.90 7.45 5.03
CA ASP A 16 -17.58 8.26 6.05
C ASP A 16 -17.98 7.51 7.33
N PRO A 17 -17.04 6.81 8.02
CA PRO A 17 -17.36 6.16 9.27
C PRO A 17 -17.75 7.20 10.33
N ILE A 18 -18.78 6.89 11.11
CA ILE A 18 -19.18 7.73 12.24
C ILE A 18 -18.01 7.78 13.25
N PRO A 19 -17.66 8.94 13.81
CA PRO A 19 -16.62 9.06 14.84
C PRO A 19 -16.86 8.10 16.01
N ASP A 20 -15.77 7.64 16.63
CA ASP A 20 -15.78 6.77 17.81
C ASP A 20 -16.54 5.43 17.65
N THR A 21 -16.69 4.98 16.40
CA THR A 21 -17.17 3.63 16.09
C THR A 21 -16.02 2.65 15.80
N PRO A 22 -16.27 1.33 15.91
CA PRO A 22 -15.32 0.30 15.45
C PRO A 22 -14.81 0.52 14.02
N GLU A 23 -15.67 1.04 13.14
CA GLU A 23 -15.34 1.36 11.74
C GLU A 23 -14.34 2.52 11.63
N SER A 24 -14.52 3.57 12.45
CA SER A 24 -13.59 4.69 12.53
C SER A 24 -12.22 4.25 13.10
N LEU A 25 -12.22 3.40 14.13
CA LEU A 25 -11.00 2.83 14.69
C LEU A 25 -10.27 1.93 13.68
N PHE A 26 -11.01 1.12 12.92
CA PHE A 26 -10.46 0.35 11.80
C PHE A 26 -9.80 1.24 10.75
N ASN A 27 -10.48 2.31 10.30
CA ASN A 27 -9.92 3.25 9.33
C ASN A 27 -8.66 3.95 9.87
N LYS A 28 -8.63 4.31 11.16
CA LYS A 28 -7.47 4.90 11.82
C LYS A 28 -6.29 3.93 11.83
N TRP A 29 -6.54 2.66 12.16
CA TRP A 29 -5.52 1.61 12.12
C TRP A 29 -4.99 1.39 10.71
N LEU A 30 -5.88 1.23 9.73
CA LEU A 30 -5.52 1.00 8.32
C LEU A 30 -4.67 2.15 7.78
N THR A 31 -5.07 3.40 8.08
CA THR A 31 -4.31 4.60 7.72
C THR A 31 -2.91 4.60 8.36
N SER A 32 -2.81 4.26 9.64
CA SER A 32 -1.53 4.21 10.35
C SER A 32 -0.58 3.15 9.76
N THR A 33 -1.09 1.95 9.48
CA THR A 33 -0.35 0.89 8.80
C THR A 33 0.12 1.35 7.42
N ARG A 34 -0.76 2.00 6.66
CA ARG A 34 -0.44 2.57 5.34
C ARG A 34 0.69 3.60 5.42
N SER A 35 0.62 4.56 6.33
CA SER A 35 1.67 5.57 6.49
C SER A 35 3.04 4.95 6.81
N THR A 36 3.05 3.84 7.55
CA THR A 36 4.27 3.12 7.89
C THR A 36 4.89 2.47 6.64
N ILE A 37 4.09 1.75 5.83
CA ILE A 37 4.61 1.10 4.63
C ILE A 37 4.98 2.12 3.53
N GLU A 38 4.24 3.22 3.40
CA GLU A 38 4.59 4.31 2.48
C GLU A 38 5.96 4.91 2.83
N ARG A 39 6.22 5.16 4.12
CA ARG A 39 7.53 5.63 4.59
C ARG A 39 8.63 4.62 4.32
N CYS A 40 8.38 3.33 4.58
CA CYS A 40 9.33 2.25 4.31
C CYS A 40 9.68 2.19 2.81
N ASN A 41 8.67 2.24 1.93
CA ASN A 41 8.85 2.27 0.48
C ASN A 41 9.65 3.50 0.03
N GLY A 42 9.38 4.66 0.62
CA GLY A 42 10.17 5.88 0.39
C GLY A 42 11.65 5.68 0.70
N ILE A 43 11.96 5.17 1.90
CA ILE A 43 13.34 4.91 2.34
C ILE A 43 14.03 3.90 1.41
N LEU A 44 13.35 2.82 1.02
CA LEU A 44 13.90 1.82 0.10
C LEU A 44 14.23 2.42 -1.26
N LYS A 45 13.35 3.24 -1.84
CA LYS A 45 13.58 3.92 -3.12
C LYS A 45 14.75 4.91 -3.06
N MET A 46 14.90 5.62 -1.94
CA MET A 46 15.98 6.58 -1.75
C MET A 46 17.33 5.89 -1.58
N ARG A 47 17.36 4.81 -0.80
CA ARG A 47 18.58 4.00 -0.58
C ARG A 47 18.98 3.24 -1.83
N PHE A 48 18.02 2.59 -2.48
CA PHE A 48 18.21 1.75 -3.65
C PHE A 48 17.53 2.39 -4.85
N ARG A 49 18.27 3.27 -5.52
CA ARG A 49 17.80 4.07 -6.66
C ARG A 49 17.28 3.22 -7.84
N CYS A 50 17.61 1.93 -7.91
CA CYS A 50 17.03 0.98 -8.87
C CYS A 50 15.53 0.72 -8.67
N LEU A 51 14.96 1.09 -7.52
CA LEU A 51 13.53 1.01 -7.24
C LEU A 51 12.77 2.29 -7.59
N LEU A 52 13.47 3.36 -8.03
CA LEU A 52 12.83 4.59 -8.45
C LEU A 52 11.99 4.37 -9.70
N LYS A 53 10.86 5.08 -9.77
CA LYS A 53 9.94 5.04 -10.90
C LYS A 53 10.62 5.38 -12.23
N HIS A 54 11.58 6.30 -12.26
CA HIS A 54 12.30 6.64 -13.50
C HIS A 54 13.34 5.59 -13.92
N ARG A 55 13.69 4.68 -13.02
CA ARG A 55 14.67 3.59 -13.24
C ARG A 55 13.99 2.23 -13.19
N VAL A 56 12.73 2.16 -13.66
CA VAL A 56 11.85 0.98 -13.66
C VAL A 56 12.66 -0.31 -13.84
N LEU A 57 12.35 -1.31 -13.04
CA LEU A 57 12.92 -2.64 -13.20
C LEU A 57 12.38 -3.27 -14.49
N HIS A 58 13.14 -3.15 -15.59
CA HIS A 58 12.85 -3.78 -16.88
C HIS A 58 13.19 -5.29 -16.86
N TYR A 59 12.66 -5.99 -15.88
CA TYR A 59 12.83 -7.43 -15.69
C TYR A 59 11.45 -8.10 -15.62
N ASN A 60 11.42 -9.41 -15.86
CA ASN A 60 10.21 -10.17 -15.59
C ASN A 60 9.83 -10.10 -14.09
N PRO A 61 8.56 -10.34 -13.72
CA PRO A 61 8.11 -10.22 -12.34
C PRO A 61 8.91 -11.06 -11.33
N GLU A 62 9.36 -12.25 -11.74
CA GLU A 62 10.15 -13.15 -10.89
C GLU A 62 11.53 -12.57 -10.55
N ARG A 63 12.20 -11.95 -11.53
CA ARG A 63 13.50 -11.32 -11.30
C ARG A 63 13.36 -9.97 -10.60
N ALA A 64 12.33 -9.20 -10.93
CA ALA A 64 12.02 -7.96 -10.23
C ALA A 64 11.73 -8.22 -8.74
N SER A 65 10.98 -9.27 -8.40
CA SER A 65 10.70 -9.62 -7.00
C SER A 65 11.97 -10.01 -6.24
N LYS A 66 12.88 -10.78 -6.86
CA LYS A 66 14.19 -11.10 -6.27
C LYS A 66 15.01 -9.85 -5.98
N ILE A 67 15.05 -8.88 -6.91
CA ILE A 67 15.74 -7.59 -6.70
C ILE A 67 15.14 -6.82 -5.51
N ILE A 68 13.81 -6.73 -5.44
CA ILE A 68 13.11 -6.06 -4.34
C ILE A 68 13.43 -6.72 -2.99
N VAL A 69 13.37 -8.05 -2.93
CA VAL A 69 13.71 -8.81 -1.71
C VAL A 69 15.17 -8.57 -1.30
N SER A 70 16.11 -8.58 -2.25
CA SER A 70 17.51 -8.25 -1.97
C SER A 70 17.66 -6.84 -1.39
N CYS A 71 16.94 -5.84 -1.91
CA CYS A 71 16.95 -4.49 -1.36
C CYS A 71 16.45 -4.46 0.10
N CYS A 72 15.39 -5.19 0.43
CA CYS A 72 14.91 -5.32 1.81
C CYS A 72 15.93 -5.98 2.74
N ILE A 73 16.59 -7.05 2.29
CA ILE A 73 17.64 -7.74 3.06
C ILE A 73 18.80 -6.78 3.34
N LEU A 74 19.29 -6.10 2.31
CA LEU A 74 20.38 -5.13 2.44
C LEU A 74 19.98 -3.94 3.34
N HIS A 75 18.72 -3.49 3.25
CA HIS A 75 18.20 -2.45 4.14
C HIS A 75 18.28 -2.87 5.62
N ASN A 76 17.85 -4.09 5.93
CA ASN A 76 17.90 -4.63 7.30
C ASN A 76 19.34 -4.75 7.80
N MET A 77 20.28 -5.13 6.94
CA MET A 77 21.71 -5.11 7.27
C MET A 77 22.21 -3.69 7.58
N CYS A 78 21.78 -2.69 6.81
CA CYS A 78 22.11 -1.29 7.10
C CYS A 78 21.56 -0.83 8.46
N ILE A 79 20.32 -1.22 8.82
CA ILE A 79 19.73 -0.91 10.13
C ILE A 79 20.56 -1.55 11.25
N ASN A 80 20.91 -2.83 11.13
CA ASN A 80 21.70 -3.54 12.13
C ASN A 80 23.11 -2.96 12.29
N ALA A 81 23.70 -2.45 11.20
CA ALA A 81 24.97 -1.73 11.21
C ALA A 81 24.84 -0.26 11.65
N ASN A 82 23.64 0.19 12.06
CA ASN A 82 23.32 1.54 12.50
C ASN A 82 23.73 2.63 11.47
N LEU A 83 23.58 2.31 10.17
CA LEU A 83 23.87 3.26 9.11
C LEU A 83 22.77 4.32 9.03
N PRO A 84 23.12 5.59 8.70
CA PRO A 84 22.13 6.66 8.60
C PRO A 84 21.06 6.33 7.55
N VAL A 85 19.84 6.74 7.84
CA VAL A 85 18.73 6.71 6.88
C VAL A 85 18.99 7.78 5.80
N PRO A 86 18.87 7.47 4.51
CA PRO A 86 19.11 8.45 3.46
C PRO A 86 18.07 9.57 3.62
N GLN A 87 18.55 10.81 3.64
CA GLN A 87 17.68 11.96 3.61
C GLN A 87 17.30 12.30 2.18
N ARG A 88 16.22 13.05 2.04
CA ARG A 88 15.76 13.48 0.72
C ARG A 88 16.62 14.63 0.28
N GLU A 89 17.36 14.43 -0.80
CA GLU A 89 18.13 15.50 -1.41
C GLU A 89 17.17 16.53 -2.01
N PRO A 90 17.51 17.83 -2.01
CA PRO A 90 16.65 18.88 -2.57
C PRO A 90 16.24 18.61 -4.02
N ASP A 91 17.15 18.00 -4.79
CA ASP A 91 16.97 17.69 -6.21
C ASP A 91 16.30 16.32 -6.46
N ASP A 92 15.91 15.58 -5.41
CA ASP A 92 15.18 14.33 -5.61
C ASP A 92 13.81 14.60 -6.23
N PRO A 93 13.54 14.07 -7.44
CA PRO A 93 12.25 14.22 -8.08
C PRO A 93 11.15 13.85 -7.10
N LEU A 94 10.16 14.72 -6.95
CA LEU A 94 8.94 14.35 -6.25
C LEU A 94 8.48 13.03 -6.85
N ASP A 95 8.25 12.04 -6.00
CA ASP A 95 7.56 10.80 -6.37
C ASP A 95 6.10 11.22 -6.64
N ILE A 96 5.87 11.91 -7.76
CA ILE A 96 4.57 12.40 -8.16
C ILE A 96 3.76 11.15 -8.49
N ASP A 97 2.77 10.91 -7.64
CA ASP A 97 1.76 9.89 -7.84
C ASP A 97 0.90 10.30 -9.04
N PHE A 98 1.40 10.03 -10.24
CA PHE A 98 0.69 10.28 -11.50
C PHE A 98 -0.49 9.33 -11.73
N GLY A 99 -0.99 8.63 -10.70
CA GLY A 99 -2.18 7.80 -10.81
C GLY A 99 -2.10 6.77 -11.94
N ILE A 100 -0.96 6.07 -12.09
CA ILE A 100 -0.79 5.05 -13.14
C ILE A 100 -1.88 3.96 -13.07
N TYR A 101 -2.57 3.83 -11.95
CA TYR A 101 -3.86 3.15 -11.85
C TYR A 101 -5.02 4.08 -12.22
N GLY A 102 -4.99 4.67 -13.42
CA GLY A 102 -6.18 5.19 -14.06
C GLY A 102 -7.05 4.00 -14.42
N VAL A 103 -7.72 3.41 -13.42
CA VAL A 103 -8.71 2.36 -13.64
C VAL A 103 -9.81 3.02 -14.46
N PRO A 104 -10.12 2.54 -15.67
CA PRO A 104 -11.31 3.00 -16.39
C PRO A 104 -12.48 2.85 -15.42
N GLU A 105 -13.28 3.91 -15.24
CA GLU A 105 -14.48 3.86 -14.40
C GLU A 105 -15.22 2.55 -14.66
N LEU A 106 -15.15 1.61 -13.70
CA LEU A 106 -15.93 0.39 -13.78
C LEU A 106 -17.37 0.83 -13.65
N ASN A 107 -18.07 0.80 -14.78
CA ASN A 107 -19.48 1.17 -14.90
C ASN A 107 -20.26 0.52 -13.74
N PRO A 108 -20.81 1.32 -12.79
CA PRO A 108 -21.40 0.80 -11.55
C PRO A 108 -22.69 -0.02 -11.76
N MET A 109 -23.13 -0.19 -13.01
CA MET A 109 -24.38 -0.83 -13.40
C MET A 109 -24.18 -2.27 -13.91
N ASN A 110 -23.60 -3.15 -13.10
CA ASN A 110 -23.76 -4.58 -13.33
C ASN A 110 -24.20 -5.30 -12.03
N PRO A 111 -25.50 -5.61 -11.87
CA PRO A 111 -26.10 -6.07 -10.61
C PRO A 111 -25.78 -7.53 -10.26
N THR A 112 -24.86 -8.19 -10.95
CA THR A 112 -24.24 -9.42 -10.45
C THR A 112 -23.23 -9.04 -9.37
N ILE A 113 -23.64 -9.19 -8.10
CA ILE A 113 -22.77 -9.04 -6.92
C ILE A 113 -21.44 -9.73 -7.19
N ASN A 114 -20.38 -8.96 -7.43
CA ASN A 114 -19.06 -9.53 -7.68
C ASN A 114 -18.69 -10.39 -6.45
N PRO A 115 -18.48 -11.71 -6.61
CA PRO A 115 -18.28 -12.61 -5.48
C PRO A 115 -17.07 -12.21 -4.63
N GLN A 116 -16.06 -11.59 -5.25
CA GLN A 116 -14.90 -11.07 -4.53
C GLN A 116 -15.23 -9.83 -3.68
N LEU A 117 -16.11 -8.95 -4.16
CA LEU A 117 -16.57 -7.80 -3.40
C LEU A 117 -17.40 -8.24 -2.18
N ALA A 118 -18.32 -9.19 -2.36
CA ALA A 118 -19.10 -9.75 -1.27
C ALA A 118 -18.22 -10.45 -0.24
N ALA A 119 -17.25 -11.25 -0.69
CA ALA A 119 -16.28 -11.90 0.19
C ALA A 119 -15.40 -10.87 0.93
N GLY A 120 -14.95 -9.82 0.24
CA GLY A 120 -14.17 -8.73 0.85
C GLY A 120 -14.94 -8.02 1.95
N ARG A 121 -16.20 -7.65 1.71
CA ARG A 121 -17.07 -7.05 2.73
C ARG A 121 -17.26 -7.96 3.95
N ARG A 122 -17.47 -9.26 3.74
CA ARG A 122 -17.58 -10.23 4.85
C ARG A 122 -16.32 -10.26 5.69
N VAL A 123 -15.14 -10.38 5.08
CA VAL A 123 -13.86 -10.40 5.80
C VAL A 123 -13.64 -9.09 6.56
N GLN A 124 -13.89 -7.95 5.92
CA GLN A 124 -13.75 -6.64 6.54
C GLN A 124 -14.66 -6.47 7.75
N GLN A 125 -15.95 -6.80 7.63
CA GLN A 125 -16.90 -6.70 8.74
C GLN A 125 -16.57 -7.64 9.88
N LEU A 126 -16.13 -8.87 9.59
CA LEU A 126 -15.67 -9.81 10.61
C LEU A 126 -14.48 -9.23 11.37
N LEU A 127 -13.47 -8.72 10.66
CA LEU A 127 -12.29 -8.12 11.26
C LEU A 127 -12.64 -6.93 12.15
N ILE A 128 -13.52 -6.04 11.69
CA ILE A 128 -13.99 -4.89 12.48
C ILE A 128 -14.66 -5.37 13.77
N ARG A 129 -15.63 -6.30 13.66
CA ARG A 129 -16.37 -6.82 14.83
C ARG A 129 -15.50 -7.60 15.81
N SER A 130 -14.47 -8.28 15.32
CA SER A 130 -13.61 -9.12 16.15
C SER A 130 -12.51 -8.35 16.89
N TYR A 131 -12.03 -7.24 16.32
CA TYR A 131 -10.81 -6.57 16.81
C TYR A 131 -10.99 -5.09 17.16
N PHE A 132 -12.12 -4.48 16.82
CA PHE A 132 -12.38 -3.06 17.08
C PHE A 132 -13.69 -2.95 17.88
N THR A 133 -13.59 -2.41 19.09
CA THR A 133 -14.70 -2.22 20.05
C THR A 133 -14.71 -0.79 20.55
#